data_AF-K1T2X5-F1
#
_entry.id   AF-K1T2X5-F1
#
_cell.length_a   1.000
_cell.length_b   1.000
_cell.length_c   1.000
_cell.angle_alpha   90.00
_cell.angle_beta   90.00
_cell.angle_gamma   90.00
#
_symmetry.space_group_name_H-M   'P 1'
#
loop_
_entity.id
_entity.type
_entity.pdbx_description
1 polymer ?
#
loop_
_entity_poly.entity_id
_entity_poly.type
_entity_poly.pdbx_seq_one_letter_code
_entity_poly.pdbx_strand_id
1 'polypeptide(L)'
;MVKTKREIKENLKLVDAVIEIRDARIPNSSKNPDIDQLCKGKPRIILLNKCDLANEKITKEWKKSLENSETVVLEVNALKNDGLKNIKPALLKLLKEKHDRLKAKGLVKITTRVMVVGIPNVGKSTFINKMARNNI
;
A
#
# COMPACT_ATOMS: atom_id res chain seq x y z
N MET A 1 -14.41 -6.07 -16.95
CA MET A 1 -13.49 -5.09 -16.31
C MET A 1 -14.20 -3.86 -15.74
N VAL A 2 -15.29 -3.36 -16.34
CA VAL A 2 -16.03 -2.15 -15.88
C VAL A 2 -16.54 -2.26 -14.44
N LYS A 3 -17.08 -3.42 -14.03
CA LYS A 3 -17.62 -3.64 -12.68
C LYS A 3 -16.54 -3.48 -11.59
N THR A 4 -15.41 -4.16 -11.73
CA THR A 4 -14.28 -4.09 -10.78
C THR A 4 -13.71 -2.68 -10.66
N LYS A 5 -13.58 -1.96 -11.78
CA LYS A 5 -13.12 -0.55 -11.78
C LYS A 5 -14.10 0.34 -11.02
N ARG A 6 -15.41 0.15 -11.19
CA ARG A 6 -16.45 0.89 -10.46
C ARG A 6 -16.42 0.57 -8.96
N GLU A 7 -16.31 -0.68 -8.58
CA GLU A 7 -16.22 -1.10 -7.17
C GLU A 7 -14.98 -0.52 -6.49
N ILE A 8 -13.81 -0.55 -7.14
CA ILE A 8 -12.58 0.08 -6.62
C ILE A 8 -12.82 1.58 -6.43
N LYS A 9 -13.42 2.26 -7.40
CA LYS A 9 -13.69 3.72 -7.33
C LYS A 9 -14.62 4.09 -6.18
N GLU A 10 -15.67 3.31 -5.94
CA GLU A 10 -16.59 3.57 -4.82
C GLU A 10 -15.93 3.27 -3.47
N ASN A 11 -15.22 2.14 -3.34
CA ASN A 11 -14.51 1.78 -2.12
C ASN A 11 -13.38 2.76 -1.78
N LEU A 12 -12.73 3.34 -2.80
CA LEU A 12 -11.73 4.37 -2.61
C LEU A 12 -12.27 5.55 -1.81
N LYS A 13 -13.52 5.97 -2.02
CA LYS A 13 -14.10 7.12 -1.29
C LYS A 13 -14.20 6.87 0.22
N LEU A 14 -14.24 5.61 0.64
CA LEU A 14 -14.43 5.20 2.04
C LEU A 14 -13.12 5.01 2.82
N VAL A 15 -11.97 5.10 2.14
CA VAL A 15 -10.64 4.84 2.73
C VAL A 15 -9.74 6.08 2.72
N ASP A 16 -8.86 6.12 3.72
CA ASP A 16 -7.91 7.21 3.95
C ASP A 16 -6.64 7.05 3.11
N ALA A 17 -6.23 5.81 2.85
CA ALA A 17 -5.04 5.48 2.08
C ALA A 17 -5.22 4.17 1.30
N VAL A 18 -4.28 3.90 0.40
CA VAL A 18 -4.24 2.68 -0.42
C VAL A 18 -2.92 1.95 -0.20
N ILE A 19 -2.99 0.63 0.00
CA ILE A 19 -1.84 -0.27 -0.07
C ILE A 19 -1.89 -0.98 -1.42
N GLU A 20 -0.98 -0.63 -2.31
CA GLU A 20 -0.80 -1.28 -3.60
C GLU A 20 0.28 -2.34 -3.51
N ILE A 21 -0.06 -3.60 -3.78
CA ILE A 21 0.89 -4.72 -3.75
C ILE A 21 1.32 -5.05 -5.17
N ARG A 22 2.63 -5.04 -5.39
CA ARG A 22 3.30 -5.40 -6.64
C ARG A 22 4.29 -6.53 -6.42
N ASP A 23 4.66 -7.22 -7.49
CA ASP A 23 5.71 -8.23 -7.46
C ASP A 23 7.07 -7.54 -7.65
N ALA A 24 7.98 -7.68 -6.70
CA ALA A 24 9.30 -7.02 -6.69
C ALA A 24 10.17 -7.37 -7.91
N ARG A 25 9.93 -8.53 -8.54
CA ARG A 25 10.66 -8.97 -9.75
C ARG A 25 10.27 -8.16 -11.00
N ILE A 26 9.04 -7.65 -11.02
CA ILE A 26 8.47 -6.91 -12.14
C ILE A 26 7.61 -5.73 -11.64
N PRO A 27 8.20 -4.73 -10.95
CA PRO A 27 7.43 -3.68 -10.26
C PRO A 27 6.57 -2.81 -11.19
N ASN A 28 6.99 -2.61 -12.43
CA ASN A 28 6.19 -1.87 -13.41
C ASN A 28 5.15 -2.75 -14.09
N SER A 29 5.53 -3.96 -14.53
CA SER A 29 4.60 -4.85 -15.26
C SER A 29 3.51 -5.45 -14.38
N SER A 30 3.75 -5.58 -13.06
CA SER A 30 2.75 -6.06 -12.09
C SER A 30 1.81 -4.97 -11.56
N LYS A 31 1.96 -3.73 -12.05
CA LYS A 31 1.08 -2.61 -11.75
C LYS A 31 -0.28 -2.81 -12.41
N ASN A 32 -1.35 -2.41 -11.73
CA ASN A 32 -2.65 -2.29 -12.37
C ASN A 32 -2.70 -1.00 -13.22
N PRO A 33 -2.93 -1.07 -14.56
CA PRO A 33 -2.90 0.09 -15.44
C PRO A 33 -3.84 1.23 -15.02
N ASP A 34 -5.00 0.91 -14.43
CA ASP A 34 -5.99 1.90 -14.02
C ASP A 34 -5.66 2.56 -12.66
N ILE A 35 -4.71 2.02 -11.90
CA ILE A 35 -4.61 2.33 -10.47
C ILE A 35 -4.17 3.77 -10.21
N ASP A 36 -3.28 4.31 -11.02
CA ASP A 36 -2.79 5.69 -10.86
C ASP A 36 -3.90 6.70 -11.09
N GLN A 37 -4.74 6.47 -12.10
CA GLN A 37 -5.92 7.31 -12.33
C GLN A 37 -6.91 7.19 -11.16
N LEU A 38 -7.11 5.98 -10.65
CA LEU A 38 -8.08 5.72 -9.59
C LEU A 38 -7.66 6.30 -8.23
N CYS A 39 -6.37 6.25 -7.87
CA CYS A 39 -5.89 6.77 -6.58
C CYS A 39 -5.18 8.12 -6.68
N LYS A 40 -5.39 8.90 -7.75
CA LYS A 40 -4.81 10.23 -7.88
C LYS A 40 -5.17 11.11 -6.67
N GLY A 41 -4.17 11.74 -6.05
CA GLY A 41 -4.35 12.60 -4.87
C GLY A 41 -4.72 11.86 -3.59
N LYS A 42 -4.54 10.53 -3.55
CA LYS A 42 -4.77 9.71 -2.37
C LYS A 42 -3.45 9.13 -1.87
N PRO A 43 -3.13 9.29 -0.58
CA PRO A 43 -1.91 8.72 -0.04
C PRO A 43 -1.81 7.21 -0.28
N ARG A 44 -0.64 6.78 -0.77
CA ARG A 44 -0.40 5.40 -1.21
C ARG A 44 0.86 4.82 -0.58
N ILE A 45 0.79 3.54 -0.21
CA ILE A 45 1.95 2.70 0.07
C ILE A 45 2.05 1.63 -1.01
N ILE A 46 3.16 1.59 -1.75
CA ILE A 46 3.46 0.49 -2.67
C ILE A 46 4.30 -0.54 -1.93
N LEU A 47 3.82 -1.79 -1.88
CA LEU A 47 4.55 -2.93 -1.35
C LEU A 47 5.16 -3.72 -2.51
N LEU A 48 6.48 -3.69 -2.62
CA LEU A 48 7.25 -4.58 -3.50
C LEU A 48 7.38 -5.93 -2.80
N ASN A 49 6.38 -6.79 -2.99
CA ASN A 49 6.29 -8.09 -2.34
C ASN A 49 7.12 -9.15 -3.06
N LYS A 50 7.52 -10.21 -2.35
CA LYS A 50 8.45 -11.24 -2.81
C LYS A 50 9.84 -10.66 -3.13
N CYS A 51 10.29 -9.69 -2.33
CA CYS A 51 11.60 -9.07 -2.50
C CYS A 51 12.76 -10.09 -2.42
N ASP A 52 12.57 -11.21 -1.72
CA ASP A 52 13.54 -12.31 -1.65
C ASP A 52 13.76 -13.04 -2.98
N LEU A 53 12.86 -12.87 -3.95
CA LEU A 53 12.99 -13.44 -5.28
C LEU A 53 13.49 -12.41 -6.31
N ALA A 54 13.73 -11.17 -5.90
CA ALA A 54 14.15 -10.06 -6.75
C ALA A 54 15.61 -9.68 -6.48
N ASN A 55 16.24 -9.00 -7.44
CA ASN A 55 17.56 -8.44 -7.22
C ASN A 55 17.46 -7.22 -6.28
N GLU A 56 18.17 -7.25 -5.16
CA GLU A 56 18.11 -6.22 -4.13
C GLU A 56 18.49 -4.81 -4.65
N LYS A 57 19.55 -4.71 -5.47
CA LYS A 57 20.01 -3.42 -6.02
C LYS A 57 18.94 -2.82 -6.94
N ILE A 58 18.41 -3.62 -7.85
CA ILE A 58 17.35 -3.20 -8.78
C ILE A 58 16.06 -2.85 -8.02
N THR A 59 15.72 -3.60 -6.97
CA THR A 59 14.55 -3.33 -6.13
C THR A 59 14.68 -1.97 -5.43
N LYS A 60 15.87 -1.62 -4.94
CA LYS A 60 16.16 -0.29 -4.35
C LYS A 60 16.07 0.83 -5.38
N GLU A 61 16.49 0.60 -6.62
CA GLU A 61 16.32 1.57 -7.71
C GLU A 61 14.84 1.81 -8.03
N TRP A 62 14.05 0.74 -8.12
CA TRP A 62 12.59 0.85 -8.28
C TRP A 62 11.93 1.57 -7.13
N LYS A 63 12.35 1.27 -5.89
CA LYS A 63 11.87 1.98 -4.70
C LYS A 63 12.06 3.49 -4.86
N LYS A 64 13.27 3.93 -5.15
CA LYS A 64 13.58 5.36 -5.36
C LYS A 64 12.78 5.98 -6.51
N SER A 65 12.61 5.25 -7.61
CA SER A 65 11.87 5.74 -8.78
C SER A 65 10.36 5.85 -8.55
N LEU A 66 9.79 5.04 -7.65
CA LEU A 66 8.36 5.00 -7.37
C LEU A 66 7.96 5.88 -6.18
N GLU A 67 8.91 6.22 -5.29
CA GLU A 67 8.68 7.11 -4.16
C GLU A 67 8.43 8.55 -4.61
N ASN A 68 7.46 9.21 -3.96
CA ASN A 68 7.17 10.63 -4.12
C ASN A 68 6.49 11.18 -2.85
N SER A 69 6.03 12.44 -2.88
CA SER A 69 5.40 13.10 -1.73
C SER A 69 4.16 12.39 -1.19
N GLU A 70 3.41 11.69 -2.04
CA GLU A 70 2.16 10.99 -1.68
C GLU A 70 2.32 9.47 -1.67
N THR A 71 3.47 8.95 -2.11
CA THR A 71 3.72 7.52 -2.32
C THR A 71 4.97 7.07 -1.58
N VAL A 72 4.79 6.19 -0.60
CA VAL A 72 5.90 5.50 0.09
C VAL A 72 6.05 4.10 -0.49
N VAL A 73 7.27 3.62 -0.68
CA VAL A 73 7.52 2.29 -1.23
C VAL A 73 8.25 1.44 -0.20
N LEU A 74 7.75 0.25 0.07
CA LEU A 74 8.34 -0.70 1.02
C LEU A 74 8.63 -2.02 0.33
N GLU A 75 9.80 -2.57 0.62
CA GLU A 75 10.20 -3.91 0.20
C GLU A 75 9.71 -4.89 1.27
N VAL A 76 8.98 -5.92 0.87
CA VAL A 76 8.36 -6.84 1.83
C VAL A 76 8.39 -8.29 1.35
N ASN A 77 8.35 -9.20 2.32
CA ASN A 77 8.01 -10.58 2.10
C ASN A 77 6.83 -10.96 2.98
N ALA A 78 5.64 -10.95 2.38
CA ALA A 78 4.41 -11.29 3.10
C ALA A 78 4.38 -12.76 3.59
N LEU A 79 5.13 -13.68 3.00
CA LEU A 79 5.20 -15.06 3.48
C LEU A 79 6.06 -15.16 4.74
N LYS A 80 7.24 -14.53 4.72
CA LYS A 80 8.24 -14.56 5.80
C LYS A 80 8.04 -13.49 6.89
N ASN A 81 6.99 -12.67 6.79
CA ASN A 81 6.73 -11.51 7.66
C ASN A 81 7.83 -10.43 7.63
N ASP A 82 8.61 -10.37 6.55
CA ASP A 82 9.69 -9.41 6.41
C ASP A 82 9.19 -8.06 5.89
N GLY A 83 9.72 -6.98 6.44
CA GLY A 83 9.38 -5.59 6.07
C GLY A 83 7.97 -5.12 6.47
N LEU A 84 7.06 -6.02 6.85
CA LEU A 84 5.67 -5.69 7.15
C LEU A 84 5.52 -4.74 8.35
N LYS A 85 6.46 -4.76 9.31
CA LYS A 85 6.43 -3.89 10.51
C LYS A 85 6.55 -2.40 10.15
N ASN A 86 7.13 -2.10 9.00
CA ASN A 86 7.33 -0.74 8.52
C ASN A 86 6.06 -0.14 7.90
N ILE A 87 5.01 -0.93 7.67
CA ILE A 87 3.77 -0.46 7.03
C ILE A 87 3.02 0.51 7.95
N LYS A 88 2.86 0.16 9.23
CA LYS A 88 2.18 1.00 10.22
C LYS A 88 2.86 2.36 10.42
N PRO A 89 4.17 2.46 10.69
CA PRO A 89 4.84 3.75 10.82
C PRO A 89 4.84 4.55 9.51
N ALA A 90 4.99 3.90 8.35
CA ALA A 90 4.88 4.58 7.06
C ALA A 90 3.48 5.18 6.86
N LEU A 91 2.42 4.44 7.18
CA LEU A 91 1.05 4.90 7.06
C LEU A 91 0.74 6.07 8.01
N LEU A 92 1.21 6.00 9.25
CA LEU A 92 1.05 7.09 10.22
C LEU A 92 1.80 8.35 9.78
N LYS A 93 3.02 8.21 9.23
CA LYS A 93 3.77 9.33 8.68
C LYS A 93 3.03 9.96 7.50
N LEU A 94 2.51 9.12 6.61
CA LEU A 94 1.83 9.55 5.39
C LEU A 94 0.49 10.24 5.69
N LEU A 95 -0.21 9.83 6.74
CA LEU A 95 -1.50 10.39 7.16
C LEU A 95 -1.37 11.40 8.32
N LYS A 96 -0.15 11.81 8.67
CA LYS A 96 0.13 12.65 9.83
C LYS A 96 -0.70 13.92 9.82
N GLU A 97 -0.69 14.67 8.72
CA GLU A 97 -1.43 15.93 8.59
C GLU A 97 -2.94 15.73 8.81
N LYS A 98 -3.51 14.67 8.23
CA LYS A 98 -4.91 14.30 8.43
C LYS A 98 -5.20 13.98 9.89
N HIS A 99 -4.33 13.20 10.53
CA HIS A 99 -4.49 12.82 11.93
C HIS A 99 -4.38 14.02 12.85
N ASP A 100 -3.40 14.90 12.64
CA ASP A 100 -3.21 16.11 13.44
C ASP A 100 -4.42 17.04 13.33
N ARG A 101 -4.99 17.21 12.13
CA ARG A 101 -6.24 17.95 11.94
C ARG A 101 -7.43 17.34 12.68
N LEU A 102 -7.53 16.01 12.74
CA LEU A 102 -8.60 15.32 13.48
C LEU A 102 -8.41 15.44 15.00
N LYS A 103 -7.16 15.35 15.48
CA LYS A 103 -6.83 15.59 16.90
C LYS A 103 -7.15 17.02 17.33
N ALA A 104 -6.83 18.01 16.49
CA ALA A 104 -7.17 19.40 16.73
C ALA A 104 -8.69 19.64 16.85
N LYS A 105 -9.51 18.80 16.21
CA LYS A 105 -10.96 18.79 16.35
C LYS A 105 -11.48 18.01 17.57
N GLY A 106 -10.59 17.56 18.46
CA GLY A 106 -10.93 16.84 19.69
C GLY A 106 -11.19 15.34 19.52
N LEU A 107 -10.89 14.74 18.36
CA LEU A 107 -11.02 13.29 18.20
C LEU A 107 -9.91 12.54 18.92
N VAL A 108 -10.28 11.77 19.95
CA VAL A 108 -9.37 10.97 20.76
C VAL A 108 -8.98 9.66 20.06
N LYS A 109 -9.93 8.99 19.38
CA LYS A 109 -9.71 7.70 18.72
C LYS A 109 -9.85 7.82 17.21
N ILE A 110 -8.72 7.94 16.51
CA ILE A 110 -8.68 8.02 15.05
C ILE A 110 -8.50 6.62 14.47
N THR A 111 -9.50 6.14 13.72
CA THR A 111 -9.40 4.87 12.99
C THR A 111 -8.99 5.16 11.56
N THR A 112 -7.91 4.55 11.10
CA THR A 112 -7.45 4.66 9.70
C THR A 112 -7.99 3.49 8.89
N ARG A 113 -8.69 3.79 7.80
CA ARG A 113 -9.21 2.80 6.85
C ARG A 113 -8.30 2.75 5.64
N VAL A 114 -7.90 1.55 5.24
CA VAL A 114 -6.98 1.33 4.12
C VAL A 114 -7.57 0.29 3.18
N MET A 115 -7.44 0.51 1.88
CA MET A 115 -7.80 -0.48 0.86
C MET A 115 -6.55 -1.16 0.31
N VAL A 116 -6.58 -2.48 0.18
CA VAL A 116 -5.50 -3.26 -0.45
C VAL A 116 -5.84 -3.54 -1.92
N VAL A 117 -4.94 -3.21 -2.83
CA VAL A 117 -5.11 -3.38 -4.29
C VAL A 117 -3.89 -4.07 -4.92
N GLY A 118 -4.09 -4.66 -6.10
CA GLY A 118 -3.04 -5.33 -6.87
C GLY A 118 -3.59 -6.42 -7.79
N ILE A 119 -2.83 -6.80 -8.81
CA ILE A 119 -3.23 -7.83 -9.77
C ILE A 119 -3.27 -9.24 -9.13
N PRO A 120 -3.86 -10.27 -9.76
CA PRO A 120 -3.84 -11.63 -9.21
C PRO A 120 -2.42 -12.13 -8.86
N ASN A 121 -2.31 -13.01 -7.85
CA ASN A 121 -1.07 -13.71 -7.49
C ASN A 121 0.14 -12.86 -7.00
N VAL A 122 -0.02 -11.55 -6.78
CA VAL A 122 1.02 -10.69 -6.14
C VAL A 122 1.14 -10.90 -4.63
N GLY A 123 0.25 -11.70 -4.02
CA GLY A 123 0.29 -12.01 -2.58
C GLY A 123 -0.67 -11.19 -1.69
N LYS A 124 -1.74 -10.61 -2.27
CA LYS A 124 -2.74 -9.83 -1.52
C LYS A 124 -3.38 -10.60 -0.36
N SER A 125 -3.90 -11.81 -0.61
CA SER A 125 -4.56 -12.60 0.43
C SER A 125 -3.58 -13.04 1.51
N THR A 126 -2.36 -13.41 1.14
CA THR A 126 -1.28 -13.69 2.09
C THR A 126 -1.03 -12.50 3.00
N PHE A 127 -0.86 -11.31 2.41
CA PHE A 127 -0.67 -10.08 3.17
C PHE A 127 -1.84 -9.80 4.13
N ILE A 128 -3.09 -9.83 3.64
CA ILE A 128 -4.28 -9.58 4.46
C ILE A 128 -4.36 -10.56 5.62
N ASN A 129 -4.12 -11.85 5.37
CA ASN A 129 -4.15 -12.88 6.40
C ASN A 129 -3.07 -12.67 7.47
N LYS A 130 -1.86 -12.21 7.07
CA LYS A 130 -0.80 -11.88 8.04
C LYS A 130 -1.16 -10.66 8.89
N MET A 131 -1.74 -9.63 8.28
CA MET A 131 -2.19 -8.43 9.01
C MET A 131 -3.36 -8.72 9.95
N ALA A 132 -4.31 -9.57 9.53
CA ALA A 132 -5.50 -9.89 10.32
C ALA A 132 -5.20 -10.80 11.52
N ARG A 133 -4.19 -11.66 11.44
CA ARG A 133 -3.85 -12.65 12.48
C ARG A 133 -2.93 -12.10 13.59
N ASN A 134 -2.78 -10.78 13.73
CA ASN A 134 -2.02 -10.12 14.81
C ASN A 134 -0.57 -10.61 14.99
N ASN A 135 0.32 -10.23 14.07
CA ASN A 135 1.76 -10.22 14.38
C ASN A 135 2.43 -8.85 14.21
N ILE A 136 1.66 -7.76 13.99
CA ILE A 136 2.11 -6.36 13.80
C ILE A 136 0.99 -5.37 14.15
#